data_AF-A0A7S0VQ22-F1
#
_entry.id   AF-A0A7S0VQ22-F1
#
_cell.length_a   1.000
_cell.length_b   1.000
_cell.length_c   1.000
_cell.angle_alpha   90.00
_cell.angle_beta   90.00
_cell.angle_gamma   90.00
#
_symmetry.space_group_name_H-M   'P 1'
#
loop_
_entity.id
_entity.type
_entity.pdbx_description
1 polymer ?
#
loop_
_entity_poly.entity_id
_entity_poly.type
_entity_poly.pdbx_seq_one_letter_code
_entity_poly.pdbx_strand_id
1 'polypeptide(L)'
;GGATARGAGAGGDVDTPELIPSYEKGGGLWLYLNGRLKRVEMSASQIVEASPFIGMDGFIYVGRKRSVLFAVDPLSGTSSWVHSETDAFDYLRHKQQCQDCGGRDPLIISRSEYTLHARDMRTGRQRFNMTISEFVAHTAGEGG
;
A
#
# COMPACT_ATOMS: atom_id res chain seq x y z
N GLY A 1 29.88 43.40 -5.49
CA GLY A 1 28.55 42.80 -5.71
C GLY A 1 28.49 42.28 -7.13
N GLY A 2 27.88 41.15 -7.46
CA GLY A 2 27.08 40.23 -6.66
C GLY A 2 27.31 38.80 -7.14
N ALA A 3 27.16 37.87 -6.20
CA ALA A 3 27.37 36.44 -6.41
C ALA A 3 26.29 35.84 -7.32
N THR A 4 26.73 34.89 -8.13
CA THR A 4 25.90 33.95 -8.88
C THR A 4 25.12 33.05 -7.92
N ALA A 5 23.80 33.13 -7.92
CA ALA A 5 22.94 32.10 -7.34
C ALA A 5 22.53 31.14 -8.47
N ARG A 6 23.32 30.09 -8.68
CA ARG A 6 22.85 28.90 -9.41
C ARG A 6 22.00 28.10 -8.42
N GLY A 7 20.70 28.02 -8.68
CA GLY A 7 19.79 27.19 -7.93
C GLY A 7 20.29 25.74 -7.93
N ALA A 8 20.60 25.23 -6.74
CA ALA A 8 20.84 23.81 -6.52
C ALA A 8 19.49 23.09 -6.65
N GLY A 9 19.19 22.59 -7.85
CA GLY A 9 18.21 21.52 -8.00
C GLY A 9 18.77 20.31 -7.26
N ALA A 10 18.00 19.77 -6.31
CA ALA A 10 18.30 18.54 -5.61
C ALA A 10 18.39 17.39 -6.64
N GLY A 11 19.59 17.13 -7.13
CA GLY A 11 19.91 15.92 -7.87
C GLY A 11 19.90 14.78 -6.86
N GLY A 12 18.88 13.94 -6.91
CA GLY A 12 18.92 12.64 -6.25
C GLY A 12 20.20 11.92 -6.66
N ASP A 13 20.90 11.36 -5.68
CA ASP A 13 22.13 10.62 -5.88
C ASP A 13 21.83 9.46 -6.85
N VAL A 14 22.28 9.58 -8.09
CA VAL A 14 21.83 8.75 -9.24
C VAL A 14 22.15 7.26 -9.05
N ASP A 15 23.00 6.95 -8.07
CA ASP A 15 23.46 5.61 -7.71
C ASP A 15 22.69 5.00 -6.52
N THR A 16 21.77 5.74 -5.89
CA THR A 16 20.96 5.20 -4.79
C THR A 16 19.71 4.48 -5.32
N PRO A 17 19.53 3.17 -5.03
CA PRO A 17 18.34 2.45 -5.45
C PRO A 17 17.10 2.98 -4.74
N GLU A 18 16.09 3.39 -5.51
CA GLU A 18 14.81 3.89 -5.03
C GLU A 18 13.66 2.96 -5.47
N LEU A 19 12.78 2.63 -4.53
CA LEU A 19 11.55 1.89 -4.82
C LEU A 19 10.42 2.87 -5.11
N ILE A 20 9.78 2.69 -6.27
CA ILE A 20 8.70 3.53 -6.76
C ILE A 20 7.42 2.68 -6.82
N PRO A 21 6.34 3.08 -6.13
CA PRO A 21 5.09 2.33 -6.16
C PRO A 21 4.35 2.49 -7.49
N SER A 22 3.60 1.45 -7.85
CA SER A 22 2.72 1.38 -9.01
C SER A 22 1.33 0.90 -8.58
N TYR A 23 0.33 1.17 -9.41
CA TYR A 23 -1.08 0.85 -9.18
C TYR A 23 -1.45 -0.62 -9.47
N GLU A 24 -0.47 -1.45 -9.83
CA GLU A 24 -0.72 -2.87 -10.11
C GLU A 24 -1.22 -3.62 -8.88
N LYS A 25 -2.07 -4.63 -9.12
CA LYS A 25 -2.71 -5.46 -8.08
C LYS A 25 -1.71 -5.92 -7.03
N GLY A 26 -2.04 -5.71 -5.75
CA GLY A 26 -1.16 -6.04 -4.62
C GLY A 26 -0.03 -5.02 -4.39
N GLY A 27 -0.08 -3.84 -5.03
CA GLY A 27 0.91 -2.78 -4.90
C GLY A 27 2.19 -3.06 -5.69
N GLY A 28 2.14 -2.92 -7.02
CA GLY A 28 3.32 -3.07 -7.87
C GLY A 28 4.48 -2.15 -7.47
N LEU A 29 5.70 -2.56 -7.81
CA LEU A 29 6.91 -1.83 -7.48
C LEU A 29 7.85 -1.74 -8.68
N TRP A 30 8.48 -0.58 -8.81
CA TRP A 30 9.59 -0.33 -9.72
C TRP A 30 10.83 0.00 -8.90
N LEU A 31 11.98 -0.41 -9.40
CA LEU A 31 13.29 -0.02 -8.89
C LEU A 31 13.89 0.99 -9.86
N TYR A 32 14.18 2.19 -9.39
CA TYR A 32 15.01 3.16 -10.09
C TYR A 32 16.45 3.06 -9.58
N LEU A 33 17.38 2.76 -10.49
CA LEU A 33 18.80 2.64 -10.17
C LEU A 33 19.63 3.00 -11.40
N ASN A 34 20.67 3.81 -11.24
CA ASN A 34 21.61 4.19 -12.30
C ASN A 34 20.91 4.77 -13.54
N GLY A 35 19.90 5.62 -13.33
CA GLY A 35 19.13 6.22 -14.43
C GLY A 35 18.16 5.27 -15.14
N ARG A 36 17.91 4.06 -14.60
CA ARG A 36 17.05 3.05 -15.23
C ARG A 36 15.95 2.57 -14.30
N LEU A 37 14.74 2.48 -14.83
CA LEU A 37 13.59 1.83 -14.20
C LEU A 37 13.58 0.33 -14.54
N LYS A 38 13.47 -0.52 -13.53
CA LYS A 38 13.24 -1.96 -13.65
C LYS A 38 12.01 -2.36 -12.85
N ARG A 39 11.12 -3.17 -13.42
CA ARG A 39 9.97 -3.71 -12.69
C ARG A 39 10.46 -4.72 -11.64
N VAL A 40 9.95 -4.61 -10.42
CA VAL A 40 10.16 -5.61 -9.37
C VAL A 40 9.13 -6.72 -9.57
N GLU A 41 9.57 -7.97 -9.50
CA GLU A 41 8.69 -9.12 -9.74
C GLU A 41 7.71 -9.36 -8.59
N MET A 42 8.11 -8.98 -7.37
CA MET A 42 7.28 -9.05 -6.18
C MET A 42 6.43 -7.79 -6.01
N SER A 43 5.17 -7.98 -5.65
CA SER A 43 4.29 -6.89 -5.20
C SER A 43 4.49 -6.55 -3.73
N ALA A 44 3.97 -5.40 -3.29
CA ALA A 44 3.97 -5.01 -1.88
C ALA A 44 3.24 -6.03 -1.00
N SER A 45 2.14 -6.61 -1.48
CA SER A 45 1.42 -7.67 -0.76
C SER A 45 2.29 -8.89 -0.52
N GLN A 46 3.04 -9.34 -1.54
CA GLN A 46 3.96 -10.48 -1.43
C GLN A 46 5.14 -10.18 -0.51
N ILE A 47 5.65 -8.95 -0.52
CA ILE A 47 6.71 -8.51 0.40
C ILE A 47 6.20 -8.50 1.84
N VAL A 48 4.96 -8.07 2.08
CA VAL A 48 4.34 -8.13 3.42
C VAL A 48 4.18 -9.58 3.88
N GLU A 49 3.69 -10.47 3.02
CA GLU A 49 3.51 -11.89 3.33
C GLU A 49 4.83 -12.60 3.66
N ALA A 50 5.93 -12.22 2.99
CA ALA A 50 7.26 -12.75 3.26
C ALA A 50 7.96 -12.10 4.47
N SER A 51 7.36 -11.08 5.09
CA SER A 51 7.97 -10.34 6.19
C SER A 51 7.71 -10.98 7.56
N PRO A 52 8.62 -10.80 8.54
CA PRO A 52 9.91 -10.11 8.42
C PRO A 52 10.98 -10.97 7.73
N PHE A 53 11.86 -10.33 6.97
CA PHE A 53 13.05 -11.00 6.42
C PHE A 53 14.28 -10.10 6.40
N ILE A 54 15.46 -10.73 6.36
CA ILE A 54 16.76 -10.05 6.26
C ILE A 54 17.24 -10.17 4.81
N GLY A 55 17.48 -9.04 4.16
CA GLY A 55 18.07 -9.01 2.82
C GLY A 55 19.57 -9.27 2.85
N MET A 56 20.12 -9.76 1.74
CA MET A 56 21.57 -9.93 1.56
C MET A 56 22.34 -8.59 1.63
N ASP A 57 21.62 -7.48 1.53
CA ASP A 57 22.13 -6.11 1.70
C ASP A 57 22.27 -5.69 3.17
N GLY A 58 21.92 -6.56 4.13
CA GLY A 58 22.05 -6.30 5.57
C GLY A 58 20.91 -5.45 6.15
N PHE A 59 19.81 -5.26 5.41
CA PHE A 59 18.62 -4.56 5.88
C PHE A 59 17.54 -5.55 6.34
N ILE A 60 16.84 -5.22 7.41
CA ILE A 60 15.61 -5.90 7.80
C ILE A 60 14.44 -5.24 7.08
N TYR A 61 13.63 -6.05 6.41
CA TYR A 61 12.42 -5.64 5.71
C TYR A 61 11.22 -6.07 6.54
N VAL A 62 10.38 -5.10 6.88
CA VAL A 62 9.17 -5.34 7.67
C VAL A 62 7.98 -4.76 6.91
N GLY A 63 7.02 -5.63 6.64
CA GLY A 63 5.80 -5.30 5.96
C GLY A 63 4.62 -5.32 6.93
N ARG A 64 3.62 -4.49 6.65
CA ARG A 64 2.32 -4.53 7.31
C ARG A 64 1.23 -4.35 6.27
N LYS A 65 0.18 -5.17 6.38
CA LYS A 65 -1.09 -4.95 5.67
C LYS A 65 -2.13 -4.45 6.66
N ARG A 66 -2.91 -3.45 6.26
CA ARG A 66 -4.17 -3.06 6.90
C ARG A 66 -5.23 -2.92 5.83
N SER A 67 -6.48 -3.18 6.20
CA SER A 67 -7.60 -3.00 5.30
C SER A 67 -8.60 -2.02 5.92
N VAL A 68 -9.16 -1.14 5.10
CA VAL A 68 -10.31 -0.31 5.46
C VAL A 68 -11.47 -0.70 4.56
N LEU A 69 -12.61 -1.01 5.15
CA LEU A 69 -13.85 -1.29 4.44
C LEU A 69 -14.78 -0.10 4.59
N PHE A 70 -15.38 0.32 3.48
CA PHE A 70 -16.43 1.32 3.42
C PHE A 70 -17.71 0.66 2.92
N ALA A 71 -18.79 0.79 3.67
CA ALA A 71 -20.13 0.45 3.22
C ALA A 71 -20.86 1.75 2.87
N VAL A 72 -21.21 1.93 1.61
CA VAL A 72 -21.80 3.16 1.06
C VAL A 72 -23.21 2.86 0.56
N ASP A 73 -24.20 3.62 1.03
CA ASP A 73 -25.53 3.63 0.40
C ASP A 73 -25.42 4.34 -0.97
N PRO A 74 -25.67 3.64 -2.08
CA PRO A 74 -25.49 4.20 -3.41
C PRO A 74 -26.45 5.36 -3.74
N LEU A 75 -27.57 5.50 -3.03
CA LEU A 75 -28.56 6.55 -3.30
C LEU A 75 -28.37 7.79 -2.45
N SER A 76 -28.13 7.62 -1.15
CA SER A 76 -27.93 8.74 -0.22
C SER A 76 -26.48 9.19 -0.12
N GLY A 77 -25.53 8.33 -0.51
CA GLY A 77 -24.09 8.57 -0.35
C GLY A 77 -23.59 8.44 1.09
N THR A 78 -24.45 8.10 2.06
CA THR A 78 -24.03 7.92 3.45
C THR A 78 -23.12 6.70 3.57
N SER A 79 -22.01 6.84 4.29
CA SER A 79 -21.01 5.78 4.43
C SER A 79 -20.68 5.47 5.88
N SER A 80 -20.44 4.19 6.17
CA SER A 80 -19.80 3.72 7.40
C SER A 80 -18.48 3.02 7.07
N TRP A 81 -17.54 2.96 8.01
CA TRP A 81 -16.24 2.33 7.78
C TRP A 81 -15.76 1.47 8.94
N VAL A 82 -14.91 0.48 8.62
CA VAL A 82 -14.23 -0.38 9.60
C VAL A 82 -12.77 -0.61 9.21
N HIS A 83 -11.88 -0.64 10.19
CA HIS A 83 -10.49 -1.08 10.04
C HIS A 83 -10.31 -2.56 10.40
N SER A 84 -9.51 -3.28 9.61
CA SER A 84 -9.04 -4.63 9.92
C SER A 84 -7.52 -4.69 9.79
N GLU A 85 -6.87 -5.46 10.66
CA GLU A 85 -5.46 -5.83 10.51
C GLU A 85 -5.26 -7.03 9.55
N THR A 86 -6.36 -7.62 9.07
CA THR A 86 -6.39 -8.73 8.12
C THR A 86 -7.02 -8.31 6.78
N ASP A 87 -7.08 -9.23 5.81
CA ASP A 87 -7.72 -8.98 4.52
C ASP A 87 -9.20 -8.60 4.68
N ALA A 88 -9.63 -7.61 3.89
CA ALA A 88 -10.99 -7.09 3.87
C ALA A 88 -12.05 -8.17 3.55
N PHE A 89 -11.73 -9.15 2.70
CA PHE A 89 -12.67 -10.22 2.34
C PHE A 89 -12.91 -11.22 3.47
N ASP A 90 -11.86 -11.59 4.22
CA ASP A 90 -12.03 -12.47 5.39
C ASP A 90 -12.89 -11.79 6.45
N TYR A 91 -12.72 -10.47 6.62
CA TYR A 91 -13.58 -9.67 7.50
C TYR A 91 -15.05 -9.73 7.10
N LEU A 92 -15.37 -9.61 5.80
CA LEU A 92 -16.74 -9.68 5.29
C LEU A 92 -17.36 -11.08 5.42
N ARG A 93 -16.58 -12.16 5.26
CA ARG A 93 -17.11 -13.53 5.45
C ARG A 93 -17.52 -13.81 6.89
N HIS A 94 -16.79 -13.27 7.86
CA HIS A 94 -17.01 -13.58 9.28
C HIS A 94 -18.01 -12.65 9.97
N LYS A 95 -18.27 -11.47 9.42
CA LYS A 95 -19.19 -10.49 10.02
C LYS A 95 -20.39 -10.25 9.10
N GLN A 96 -21.36 -11.15 9.23
CA GLN A 96 -22.69 -10.91 8.70
C GLN A 96 -23.27 -9.63 9.33
N GLN A 97 -23.99 -8.86 8.51
CA GLN A 97 -24.87 -7.73 8.83
C GLN A 97 -24.27 -6.32 8.77
N CYS A 98 -24.56 -5.65 7.65
CA CYS A 98 -24.99 -4.26 7.74
C CYS A 98 -26.40 -4.24 8.36
N GLN A 99 -26.53 -3.73 9.58
CA GLN A 99 -27.79 -3.70 10.31
C GLN A 99 -28.67 -2.47 9.96
N ASP A 100 -28.15 -1.52 9.17
CA ASP A 100 -28.79 -0.22 8.91
C ASP A 100 -28.84 0.16 7.41
N CYS A 101 -28.63 -0.80 6.50
CA CYS A 101 -28.60 -0.55 5.05
C CYS A 101 -30.00 -0.34 4.41
N GLY A 102 -31.04 -0.05 5.21
CA GLY A 102 -32.39 0.23 4.69
C GLY A 102 -33.01 -0.90 3.84
N GLY A 103 -32.55 -2.15 4.03
CA GLY A 103 -32.98 -3.32 3.25
C GLY A 103 -32.40 -3.42 1.83
N ARG A 104 -31.38 -2.61 1.49
CA ARG A 104 -30.70 -2.64 0.20
C ARG A 104 -29.26 -3.12 0.34
N ASP A 105 -28.72 -3.62 -0.75
CA ASP A 105 -27.32 -4.04 -0.81
C ASP A 105 -26.39 -2.80 -0.88
N PRO A 106 -25.46 -2.62 0.08
CA PRO A 106 -24.52 -1.51 0.06
C PRO A 106 -23.45 -1.70 -1.02
N LEU A 107 -22.92 -0.59 -1.55
CA LEU A 107 -21.67 -0.60 -2.30
C LEU A 107 -20.52 -0.79 -1.30
N ILE A 108 -19.76 -1.88 -1.46
CA ILE A 108 -18.59 -2.15 -0.61
C ILE A 108 -17.34 -1.69 -1.33
N ILE A 109 -16.60 -0.77 -0.71
CA ILE A 109 -15.28 -0.35 -1.18
C ILE A 109 -14.26 -0.83 -0.15
N SER A 110 -13.27 -1.61 -0.59
CA SER A 110 -12.12 -1.99 0.21
C SER A 110 -10.92 -1.13 -0.16
N ARG A 111 -10.13 -0.74 0.85
CA ARG A 111 -8.82 -0.11 0.69
C ARG A 111 -7.79 -0.96 1.40
N SER A 112 -6.87 -1.57 0.66
CA SER A 112 -5.71 -2.27 1.23
C SER A 112 -4.55 -1.30 1.33
N GLU A 113 -3.92 -1.21 2.49
CA GLU A 113 -2.75 -0.40 2.77
C GLU A 113 -1.57 -1.31 3.10
N TYR A 114 -0.54 -1.26 2.27
CA TYR A 114 0.72 -1.98 2.45
C TYR A 114 1.79 -1.01 2.91
N THR A 115 2.25 -1.13 4.15
CA THR A 115 3.37 -0.34 4.66
C THR A 115 4.63 -1.18 4.59
N LEU A 116 5.66 -0.69 3.92
CA LEU A 116 6.97 -1.32 3.80
C LEU A 116 8.02 -0.39 4.41
N HIS A 117 8.84 -0.93 5.29
CA HIS A 117 10.01 -0.22 5.79
C HIS A 117 11.23 -1.12 5.86
N ALA A 118 12.37 -0.52 5.55
CA ALA A 118 13.68 -1.16 5.62
C ALA A 118 14.60 -0.38 6.56
N ARG A 119 15.29 -1.08 7.45
CA ARG A 119 16.23 -0.49 8.41
C ARG A 119 17.56 -1.25 8.39
N ASP A 120 18.65 -0.51 8.47
CA ASP A 120 20.00 -1.06 8.62
C ASP A 120 20.09 -1.80 9.95
N MET A 121 20.48 -3.07 9.94
CA MET A 121 20.45 -3.89 11.17
C MET A 121 21.48 -3.47 12.21
N ARG A 122 22.61 -2.88 11.80
CA ARG A 122 23.71 -2.55 12.70
C ARG A 122 23.53 -1.18 13.35
N THR A 123 22.93 -0.24 12.61
CA THR A 123 22.83 1.17 12.98
C THR A 123 21.39 1.61 13.24
N GLY A 124 20.40 0.83 12.81
CA GLY A 124 18.98 1.18 12.88
C GLY A 124 18.53 2.23 11.86
N ARG A 125 19.43 2.70 11.00
CA ARG A 125 19.14 3.76 10.02
C ARG A 125 18.07 3.29 9.03
N GLN A 126 16.99 4.06 8.90
CA GLN A 126 15.93 3.77 7.95
C GLN A 126 16.41 4.04 6.52
N ARG A 127 16.20 3.07 5.63
CA ARG A 127 16.47 3.20 4.19
C ARG A 127 15.27 3.82 3.48
N PHE A 128 14.09 3.27 3.74
CA PHE A 128 12.82 3.81 3.26
C PHE A 128 11.69 3.43 4.22
N ASN A 129 10.61 4.20 4.15
CA ASN A 129 9.32 3.91 4.78
C ASN A 129 8.23 4.43 3.83
N MET A 130 7.45 3.51 3.27
CA MET A 130 6.43 3.83 2.29
C MET A 130 5.12 3.11 2.60
N THR A 131 4.02 3.76 2.24
CA THR A 131 2.67 3.16 2.30
C THR A 131 2.06 3.19 0.91
N ILE A 132 1.59 2.04 0.45
CA ILE A 132 0.93 1.85 -0.84
C ILE A 132 -0.52 1.48 -0.58
N SER A 133 -1.44 2.21 -1.19
CA SER A 133 -2.87 1.99 -1.01
C SER A 133 -3.52 1.56 -2.33
N GLU A 134 -4.30 0.49 -2.27
CA GLU A 134 -5.09 -0.04 -3.39
C GLU A 134 -6.58 0.01 -3.03
N PHE A 135 -7.42 0.46 -3.95
CA PHE A 135 -8.87 0.52 -3.78
C PHE A 135 -9.55 -0.52 -4.68
N VAL A 136 -10.49 -1.27 -4.12
CA VAL A 136 -11.32 -2.22 -4.88
C VAL A 136 -12.78 -2.01 -4.51
N ALA A 137 -13.63 -1.78 -5.52
CA ALA A 137 -15.07 -1.70 -5.35
C ALA A 137 -15.71 -3.05 -5.69
N HIS A 138 -16.64 -3.49 -4.84
CA HIS A 138 -17.42 -4.70 -5.01
C HIS A 138 -18.89 -4.33 -5.12
N THR A 139 -19.52 -4.76 -6.21
CA THR A 139 -20.97 -4.75 -6.32
C THR A 139 -21.51 -5.97 -5.58
N ALA A 140 -22.41 -5.75 -4.63
CA ALA A 140 -23.20 -6.82 -4.07
C ALA A 140 -24.21 -7.26 -5.15
N GLY A 141 -23.81 -8.25 -5.95
CA GLY A 141 -24.60 -8.70 -7.08
C GLY A 141 -23.81 -9.69 -7.92
N GLU A 142 -23.92 -10.97 -7.54
CA GLU A 142 -24.12 -12.15 -8.40
C GLU A 142 -23.65 -13.40 -7.62
N GLY A 143 -24.51 -13.86 -6.71
CA GLY A 143 -24.51 -15.25 -6.29
C GLY A 143 -25.38 -16.04 -7.27
N GLY A 144 -24.73 -16.84 -8.10
CA GLY A 144 -25.35 -18.02 -8.73
C GLY A 144 -25.17 -19.24 -7.84
#